data_AF-A0A971KUC7-F1
#
_entry.id   AF-A0A971KUC7-F1
#
_cell.length_a   1.000
_cell.length_b   1.000
_cell.length_c   1.000
_cell.angle_alpha   90.00
_cell.angle_beta   90.00
_cell.angle_gamma   90.00
#
_symmetry.space_group_name_H-M   'P 1'
#
loop_
_entity.id
_entity.type
_entity.pdbx_description
1 polymer ?
#
loop_
_entity_poly.entity_id
_entity_poly.type
_entity_poly.pdbx_seq_one_letter_code
_entity_poly.pdbx_strand_id
1 'polypeptide(L)'
;MTDLILYTTEDGKTRLELHLAEGTIWLSQLEIAQLFQTSKQNISKHIKAIFDDQELTYEATVNQKLTVQIEGEREVQRELTLYNLDVILAVGYRVRSVRGVQFRRYASTVLKEYLEKGFAMDDERLKGLGGGDYWKELLDRIRDIRSSEKALYRQVLDLYATSQDYDPKSEATLVFFKMVQNKLHYATSLQTAPELVFNRADSSKDFMGLTTFAGALPTLQEAKIAKNYLTEEELFRLNRLVSAFFDLAELRAQERRPMFMQDWVDELDKFSGSYGKGILQGSGSISREQANAKATQEYRAYQARTLSPVEQAYLKSIKDLEKLACKQIE
;
A
#
# COMPACT_ATOMS: atom_id res chain seq x y z
N MET A 1 -1.22 -17.15 22.31
CA MET A 1 0.24 -17.20 22.44
C MET A 1 0.70 -15.78 22.71
N THR A 2 1.54 -15.57 23.72
CA THR A 2 2.01 -14.24 24.11
C THR A 2 3.21 -13.91 23.24
N ASP A 3 3.03 -13.02 22.26
CA ASP A 3 4.14 -12.54 21.45
C ASP A 3 4.93 -11.52 22.27
N LEU A 4 6.00 -11.99 22.89
CA LEU A 4 6.88 -11.19 23.74
C LEU A 4 7.98 -10.58 22.85
N ILE A 5 7.98 -9.25 22.65
CA ILE A 5 9.12 -8.57 22.02
C ILE A 5 10.06 -8.08 23.11
N LEU A 6 11.33 -8.49 23.02
CA LEU A 6 12.39 -7.97 23.88
C LEU A 6 12.92 -6.66 23.27
N TYR A 7 12.55 -5.51 23.82
CA TYR A 7 13.20 -4.25 23.46
C TYR A 7 14.48 -4.09 24.28
N THR A 8 15.61 -3.99 23.58
CA THR A 8 16.90 -3.66 24.19
C THR A 8 17.25 -2.23 23.82
N THR A 9 17.47 -1.40 24.83
CA THR A 9 17.94 -0.02 24.63
C THR A 9 19.34 0.03 24.02
N GLU A 10 19.71 1.13 23.35
CA GLU A 10 21.04 1.31 22.70
C GLU A 10 22.25 1.04 23.62
N ASP A 11 22.09 1.18 24.94
CA ASP A 11 23.11 0.91 25.95
C ASP A 11 23.07 -0.51 26.53
N GLY A 12 22.16 -1.37 26.05
CA GLY A 12 22.00 -2.77 26.50
C GLY A 12 21.42 -2.95 27.90
N LYS A 13 21.07 -1.87 28.60
CA LYS A 13 20.75 -1.91 30.05
C LYS A 13 19.28 -2.16 30.36
N THR A 14 18.37 -1.79 29.48
CA THR A 14 16.94 -1.94 29.73
C THR A 14 16.40 -3.02 28.79
N ARG A 15 15.92 -4.11 29.38
CA ARG A 15 15.17 -5.18 28.72
C ARG A 15 13.72 -5.02 29.11
N LEU A 16 12.87 -4.66 28.16
CA LEU A 16 11.44 -4.59 28.38
C LEU A 16 10.76 -5.73 27.64
N GLU A 17 9.94 -6.46 28.38
CA GLU A 17 9.02 -7.44 27.84
C GLU A 17 7.81 -6.69 27.30
N LEU A 18 7.74 -6.57 25.98
CA LEU A 18 6.60 -5.94 25.33
C LEU A 18 5.53 -7.01 25.07
N HIS A 19 4.37 -6.84 25.69
CA HIS A 19 3.20 -7.66 25.39
C HIS A 19 2.54 -7.16 24.11
N LEU A 20 2.67 -7.93 23.02
CA LEU A 20 1.79 -7.77 21.88
C LEU A 20 0.43 -8.41 22.19
N ALA A 21 -0.62 -7.60 22.15
CA ALA A 21 -1.99 -8.05 22.17
C ALA A 21 -2.77 -7.22 21.15
N GLU A 22 -3.56 -7.89 20.30
CA GLU A 22 -4.39 -7.25 19.28
C GLU A 22 -3.60 -6.34 18.31
N GLY A 23 -2.36 -6.74 17.99
CA GLY A 23 -1.52 -6.02 17.02
C GLY A 23 -0.84 -4.76 17.55
N THR A 24 -1.00 -4.42 18.84
CA THR A 24 -0.33 -3.29 19.48
C THR A 24 0.43 -3.69 20.74
N ILE A 25 1.38 -2.84 21.14
CA ILE A 25 2.13 -2.96 22.40
C ILE A 25 1.30 -2.34 23.53
N TRP A 26 1.27 -3.01 24.68
CA TRP A 26 0.63 -2.53 25.89
C TRP A 26 1.62 -2.47 27.05
N LEU A 27 1.71 -1.32 27.73
CA LEU A 27 2.55 -1.12 28.91
C LEU A 27 1.78 -0.46 30.06
N SER A 28 2.07 -0.85 31.28
CA SER A 28 1.65 -0.16 32.50
C SER A 28 2.41 1.16 32.68
N GLN A 29 1.88 2.07 33.51
CA GLN A 29 2.59 3.32 33.83
C GLN A 29 3.99 3.08 34.42
N LEU A 30 4.18 1.97 35.14
CA LEU A 30 5.47 1.64 35.74
C LEU A 30 6.48 1.21 34.67
N GLU A 31 6.07 0.39 33.71
CA GLU A 31 6.93 -0.01 32.60
C GLU A 31 7.27 1.17 31.68
N ILE A 32 6.33 2.08 31.44
CA ILE A 32 6.59 3.33 30.71
C ILE A 32 7.60 4.20 31.47
N ALA A 33 7.46 4.29 32.80
CA ALA A 33 8.40 5.02 33.64
C ALA A 33 9.82 4.42 33.58
N GLN A 34 9.93 3.09 33.55
CA GLN A 34 11.20 2.38 33.36
C GLN A 34 11.79 2.61 31.97
N LEU A 35 10.97 2.51 30.91
CA LEU A 35 11.37 2.75 29.52
C LEU A 35 11.99 4.14 29.34
N PHE A 36 11.35 5.17 29.88
CA PHE A 36 11.81 6.55 29.77
C PHE A 36 12.69 7.00 30.94
N GLN A 37 13.06 6.11 31.86
CA GLN A 37 13.88 6.41 33.05
C GLN A 37 13.39 7.67 33.79
N THR A 38 12.11 7.68 34.16
CA THR A 38 11.47 8.78 34.89
C THR A 38 10.56 8.23 35.98
N SER A 39 9.94 9.10 36.77
CA SER A 39 9.04 8.67 37.85
C SER A 39 7.66 8.32 37.32
N LYS A 40 6.98 7.37 37.98
CA LYS A 40 5.58 7.03 37.68
C LYS A 40 4.68 8.28 37.75
N GLN A 41 4.90 9.15 38.73
CA GLN A 41 4.14 10.39 38.89
C GLN A 41 4.28 11.32 37.68
N ASN A 42 5.48 11.40 37.10
CA ASN A 42 5.71 12.20 35.90
C ASN A 42 4.99 11.60 34.68
N ILE A 43 5.00 10.27 34.54
CA ILE A 43 4.20 9.58 33.51
C ILE A 43 2.71 9.85 33.70
N SER A 44 2.17 9.70 34.91
CA SER A 44 0.76 9.99 35.19
C SER A 44 0.39 11.44 34.84
N LYS A 45 1.27 12.41 35.10
CA LYS A 45 1.07 13.81 34.71
C LYS A 45 0.99 13.98 33.19
N HIS A 46 1.89 13.33 32.44
CA HIS A 46 1.88 13.40 30.98
C HIS A 46 0.66 12.72 30.36
N ILE A 47 0.29 11.53 30.86
CA ILE A 47 -0.92 10.82 30.41
C ILE A 47 -2.17 11.67 30.65
N LYS A 48 -2.30 12.27 31.84
CA LYS A 48 -3.42 13.15 32.13
C LYS A 48 -3.49 14.32 31.15
N ALA A 49 -2.37 15.00 30.90
CA ALA A 49 -2.32 16.11 29.95
C ALA A 49 -2.71 15.68 28.52
N ILE A 50 -2.27 14.50 28.06
CA ILE A 50 -2.61 13.96 26.73
C ILE A 50 -4.14 13.83 26.55
N PHE A 51 -4.84 13.36 27.59
CA PHE A 51 -6.29 13.23 27.55
C PHE A 51 -7.00 14.57 27.74
N ASP A 52 -6.49 15.44 28.62
CA ASP A 52 -7.04 16.79 28.83
C ASP A 52 -6.93 17.63 27.53
N ASP A 53 -5.84 17.47 26.77
CA ASP A 53 -5.59 18.11 25.47
C ASP A 53 -6.36 17.44 24.30
N GLN A 54 -7.12 16.37 24.57
CA GLN A 54 -7.88 15.59 23.58
C GLN A 54 -7.04 15.03 22.42
N GLU A 55 -5.75 14.77 22.64
CA GLU A 55 -4.89 14.18 21.61
C GLU A 55 -5.20 12.71 21.35
N LEU A 56 -5.65 12.01 22.39
CA LEU A 56 -6.04 10.61 22.36
C LEU A 56 -7.35 10.40 23.11
N THR A 57 -8.09 9.38 22.72
CA THR A 57 -9.36 8.99 23.36
C THR A 57 -9.12 7.89 24.40
N TYR A 58 -9.67 8.04 25.60
CA TYR A 58 -9.42 7.14 26.72
C TYR A 58 -9.92 5.70 26.43
N GLU A 59 -11.12 5.54 25.86
CA GLU A 59 -11.71 4.22 25.62
C GLU A 59 -10.92 3.37 24.60
N ALA A 60 -10.20 4.01 23.68
CA ALA A 60 -9.43 3.34 22.63
C ALA A 60 -7.98 3.02 23.04
N THR A 61 -7.46 3.67 24.08
CA THR A 61 -6.02 3.65 24.41
C THR A 61 -5.70 3.07 25.78
N VAL A 62 -6.72 2.76 26.59
CA VAL A 62 -6.58 2.24 27.95
C VAL A 62 -7.28 0.91 28.11
N ASN A 63 -6.57 -0.08 28.63
CA ASN A 63 -7.11 -1.40 28.98
C ASN A 63 -6.94 -1.67 30.48
N GLN A 64 -7.97 -2.17 31.15
CA GLN A 64 -7.92 -2.55 32.56
C GLN A 64 -7.82 -4.06 32.67
N LYS A 65 -6.69 -4.57 33.19
CA LYS A 65 -6.50 -5.98 33.51
C LYS A 65 -6.54 -6.21 35.01
N LEU A 66 -7.34 -7.16 35.45
CA LEU A 66 -7.32 -7.64 36.83
C LEU A 66 -6.09 -8.52 37.04
N THR A 67 -5.22 -8.15 37.96
CA THR A 67 -4.06 -8.97 38.35
C THR A 67 -4.22 -9.36 39.82
N VAL A 68 -4.15 -10.66 40.10
CA VAL A 68 -4.15 -11.19 41.47
C VAL A 68 -2.70 -11.31 41.92
N GLN A 69 -2.32 -10.59 42.98
CA GLN A 69 -1.00 -10.68 43.58
C GLN A 69 -1.14 -11.25 44.99
N ILE A 70 -0.32 -12.25 45.33
CA ILE A 70 -0.25 -12.80 46.69
C ILE A 70 0.75 -11.97 47.50
N GLU A 71 0.26 -11.23 48.50
CA GLU A 71 1.10 -10.48 49.46
C GLU A 71 0.96 -11.15 50.84
N GLY A 72 1.97 -11.94 51.22
CA GLY A 72 1.91 -12.76 52.45
C GLY A 72 0.92 -13.92 52.30
N GLU A 73 -0.05 -14.03 53.21
CA GLU A 73 -1.14 -15.02 53.14
C GLU A 73 -2.43 -14.50 52.46
N ARG A 74 -2.41 -13.27 51.90
CA ARG A 74 -3.60 -12.64 51.31
C ARG A 74 -3.48 -12.52 49.80
N GLU A 75 -4.52 -12.96 49.10
CA GLU A 75 -4.74 -12.64 47.70
C GLU A 75 -5.31 -11.22 47.59
N VAL A 76 -4.56 -10.32 46.93
CA VAL A 76 -4.98 -8.94 46.67
C VAL A 76 -5.21 -8.79 45.17
N GLN A 77 -6.45 -8.50 44.79
CA GLN A 77 -6.78 -8.14 43.41
C GLN A 77 -6.48 -6.67 43.18
N ARG A 78 -5.67 -6.36 42.17
CA ARG A 78 -5.38 -4.99 41.73
C ARG A 78 -5.79 -4.83 40.27
N GLU A 79 -6.51 -3.75 39.99
CA GLU A 79 -6.73 -3.28 38.63
C GLU A 79 -5.44 -2.67 38.10
N LEU A 80 -4.83 -3.32 37.11
CA LEU A 80 -3.67 -2.82 36.39
C LEU A 80 -4.13 -2.13 35.12
N THR A 81 -3.90 -0.82 35.05
CA THR A 81 -4.16 -0.03 33.84
C THR A 81 -2.98 -0.14 32.87
N LEU A 82 -3.27 -0.60 31.66
CA LEU A 82 -2.34 -0.69 30.53
C LEU A 82 -2.67 0.37 29.49
N TYR A 83 -1.62 0.89 28.86
CA TYR A 83 -1.67 1.94 27.84
C TYR A 83 -1.08 1.40 26.54
N ASN A 84 -1.75 1.68 25.43
CA ASN A 84 -1.33 1.22 24.11
C ASN A 84 -0.12 2.01 23.56
N LEU A 85 0.34 1.64 22.36
CA LEU A 85 1.48 2.25 21.70
C LEU A 85 1.33 3.76 21.51
N ASP A 86 0.13 4.26 21.18
CA ASP A 86 -0.10 5.68 20.94
C ASP A 86 0.21 6.53 22.17
N VAL A 87 -0.26 6.09 23.35
CA VAL A 87 0.05 6.76 24.61
C VAL A 87 1.54 6.69 24.92
N ILE A 88 2.18 5.54 24.69
CA ILE A 88 3.62 5.35 24.93
C ILE A 88 4.43 6.33 24.05
N LEU A 89 4.10 6.46 22.76
CA LEU A 89 4.74 7.39 21.84
C LEU A 89 4.50 8.85 22.27
N ALA A 90 3.26 9.22 22.57
CA ALA A 90 2.87 10.57 22.99
C ALA A 90 3.58 11.00 24.29
N VAL A 91 3.74 10.08 25.24
CA VAL A 91 4.54 10.30 26.46
C VAL A 91 6.01 10.48 26.11
N GLY A 92 6.58 9.65 25.22
CA GLY A 92 7.98 9.73 24.81
C GLY A 92 8.37 11.09 24.23
N TYR A 93 7.46 11.76 23.52
CA TYR A 93 7.68 13.13 23.04
C TYR A 93 7.71 14.18 24.16
N ARG A 94 7.00 13.96 25.27
CA ARG A 94 6.86 14.93 26.38
C ARG A 94 7.87 14.75 27.50
N VAL A 95 8.36 13.53 27.72
CA VAL A 95 9.25 13.24 28.84
C VAL A 95 10.61 13.94 28.64
N ARG A 96 11.01 14.66 29.69
CA ARG A 96 12.33 15.31 29.79
C ARG A 96 13.32 14.41 30.51
N SER A 97 13.78 13.36 29.84
CA SER A 97 14.83 12.45 30.31
C SER A 97 15.85 12.18 29.20
N VAL A 98 17.00 11.59 29.55
CA VAL A 98 18.01 11.15 28.57
C VAL A 98 17.38 10.19 27.55
N ARG A 99 16.54 9.26 28.03
CA ARG A 99 15.76 8.33 27.18
C ARG A 99 14.75 9.04 26.30
N GLY A 100 14.03 10.05 26.83
CA GLY A 100 13.11 10.85 26.03
C GLY A 100 13.83 11.60 24.91
N VAL A 101 15.05 12.11 25.16
CA VAL A 101 15.89 12.72 24.13
C VAL A 101 16.33 11.71 23.07
N GLN A 102 16.79 10.51 23.47
CA GLN A 102 17.16 9.43 22.54
C GLN A 102 15.97 9.01 21.68
N PHE A 103 14.80 8.78 22.30
CA PHE A 103 13.57 8.44 21.61
C PHE A 103 13.19 9.49 20.56
N ARG A 104 13.20 10.78 20.91
CA ARG A 104 12.89 11.86 19.95
C ARG A 104 13.90 11.95 18.82
N ARG A 105 15.20 11.72 19.07
CA ARG A 105 16.22 11.66 18.01
C ARG A 105 15.94 10.50 17.06
N TYR A 106 15.69 9.31 17.60
CA TYR A 106 15.33 8.13 16.81
C TYR A 106 14.08 8.37 15.95
N ALA A 107 12.98 8.83 16.57
CA ALA A 107 11.74 9.11 15.85
C ALA A 107 11.92 10.20 14.78
N SER A 108 12.73 11.22 15.05
CA SER A 108 13.07 12.26 14.05
C SER A 108 13.86 11.69 12.87
N THR A 109 14.78 10.75 13.10
CA THR A 109 15.51 10.08 12.01
C THR A 109 14.57 9.27 11.12
N VAL A 110 13.67 8.48 11.72
CA VAL A 110 12.67 7.68 10.99
C VAL A 110 11.73 8.60 10.19
N LEU A 111 11.22 9.67 10.81
CA LEU A 111 10.36 10.63 10.13
C LEU A 111 11.09 11.37 9.00
N LYS A 112 12.34 11.79 9.24
CA LYS A 112 13.17 12.44 8.23
C LYS A 112 13.42 11.52 7.04
N GLU A 113 13.78 10.28 7.28
CA GLU A 113 13.98 9.29 6.22
C GLU A 113 12.69 9.09 5.40
N TYR A 114 11.54 8.96 6.07
CA TYR A 114 10.25 8.87 5.39
C TYR A 114 9.94 10.11 4.54
N LEU A 115 10.20 11.32 5.06
CA LEU A 115 9.95 12.56 4.32
C LEU A 115 10.92 12.74 3.13
N GLU A 116 12.16 12.26 3.22
CA GLU A 116 13.15 12.37 2.15
C GLU A 116 13.02 11.28 1.08
N LYS A 117 12.78 10.02 1.49
CA LYS A 117 12.80 8.85 0.59
C LYS A 117 11.40 8.33 0.26
N GLY A 118 10.38 8.68 1.03
CA GLY A 118 9.03 8.15 0.92
C GLY A 118 8.80 6.82 1.66
N PHE A 119 9.81 6.28 2.36
CA PHE A 119 9.70 5.05 3.16
C PHE A 119 10.70 5.08 4.34
N ALA A 120 10.40 4.33 5.40
CA ALA A 120 11.33 4.03 6.49
C ALA A 120 11.19 2.56 6.87
N MET A 121 12.29 1.88 7.17
CA MET A 121 12.32 0.43 7.32
C MET A 121 13.30 0.00 8.41
N ASP A 122 12.96 -1.08 9.12
CA ASP A 122 13.85 -1.75 10.07
C ASP A 122 14.44 -3.01 9.40
N ASP A 123 15.56 -2.84 8.69
CA ASP A 123 16.21 -3.90 7.92
C ASP A 123 16.59 -5.11 8.78
N GLU A 124 17.09 -4.90 10.00
CA GLU A 124 17.55 -5.98 10.88
C GLU A 124 16.36 -6.81 11.39
N ARG A 125 15.24 -6.15 11.73
CA ARG A 125 14.01 -6.85 12.09
C ARG A 125 13.42 -7.64 10.91
N LEU A 126 13.50 -7.10 9.69
CA LEU A 126 13.02 -7.78 8.49
C LEU A 126 13.90 -8.95 8.04
N LYS A 127 15.23 -8.87 8.27
CA LYS A 127 16.16 -10.00 8.04
C LYS A 127 15.95 -11.15 9.02
N GLY A 128 15.48 -10.85 10.24
CA GLY A 128 15.14 -11.86 11.25
C GLY A 128 13.78 -12.52 11.02
N LEU A 129 13.35 -13.36 11.98
CA LEU A 129 12.01 -14.01 11.96
C LEU A 129 10.85 -13.01 12.16
N GLY A 130 11.15 -11.74 12.45
CA GLY A 130 10.17 -10.70 12.77
C GLY A 130 9.44 -10.09 11.57
N GLY A 131 9.83 -10.46 10.34
CA GLY A 131 9.17 -10.01 9.12
C GLY A 131 7.81 -10.68 8.86
N GLY A 132 7.60 -11.92 9.31
CA GLY A 132 6.32 -12.64 9.22
C GLY A 132 5.53 -12.38 7.93
N ASP A 133 4.24 -12.06 8.09
CA ASP A 133 3.36 -11.63 6.99
C ASP A 133 3.60 -10.17 6.54
N TYR A 134 4.19 -9.32 7.38
CA TYR A 134 4.53 -7.93 7.02
C TYR A 134 5.57 -7.83 5.92
N TRP A 135 6.50 -8.79 5.82
CA TRP A 135 7.45 -8.87 4.71
C TRP A 135 6.73 -9.16 3.39
N LYS A 136 5.74 -10.06 3.40
CA LYS A 136 4.91 -10.34 2.22
C LYS A 136 4.09 -9.11 1.84
N GLU A 137 3.46 -8.46 2.82
CA GLU A 137 2.72 -7.22 2.62
C GLU A 137 3.62 -6.13 2.00
N LEU A 138 4.84 -5.94 2.52
CA LEU A 138 5.80 -4.99 1.96
C LEU A 138 6.14 -5.32 0.51
N LEU A 139 6.42 -6.59 0.21
CA LEU A 139 6.67 -7.03 -1.17
C LEU A 139 5.47 -6.80 -2.08
N ASP A 140 4.24 -7.03 -1.61
CA ASP A 140 3.03 -6.79 -2.37
C ASP A 140 2.78 -5.29 -2.59
N ARG A 141 3.03 -4.44 -1.60
CA ARG A 141 2.99 -2.98 -1.77
C ARG A 141 4.03 -2.48 -2.75
N ILE A 142 5.27 -2.99 -2.68
CA ILE A 142 6.32 -2.67 -3.67
C ILE A 142 5.89 -3.12 -5.07
N ARG A 143 5.32 -4.32 -5.20
CA ARG A 143 4.79 -4.82 -6.48
C ARG A 143 3.66 -3.94 -6.99
N ASP A 144 2.76 -3.48 -6.13
CA ASP A 144 1.67 -2.61 -6.54
C ASP A 144 2.15 -1.21 -6.97
N ILE A 145 3.12 -0.63 -6.25
CA ILE A 145 3.79 0.62 -6.65
C ILE A 145 4.45 0.45 -8.03
N ARG A 146 5.15 -0.68 -8.24
CA ARG A 146 5.72 -1.06 -9.54
C ARG A 146 4.62 -1.34 -10.58
N SER A 147 3.44 -1.80 -10.16
CA SER A 147 2.30 -2.11 -11.02
C SER A 147 1.65 -0.88 -11.63
N SER A 148 1.98 0.34 -11.19
CA SER A 148 1.51 1.52 -11.93
C SER A 148 1.98 1.38 -13.38
N GLU A 149 1.04 1.43 -14.32
CA GLU A 149 1.32 1.09 -15.73
C GLU A 149 2.50 1.92 -16.27
N LYS A 150 2.62 3.16 -15.81
CA LYS A 150 3.75 4.05 -16.09
C LYS A 150 5.09 3.60 -15.48
N ALA A 151 5.14 3.17 -14.22
CA ALA A 151 6.40 2.72 -13.60
C ALA A 151 6.84 1.37 -14.18
N LEU A 152 5.88 0.47 -14.41
CA LEU A 152 6.09 -0.82 -15.06
C LEU A 152 6.78 -0.64 -16.43
N TYR A 153 6.22 0.24 -17.27
CA TYR A 153 6.80 0.53 -18.58
C TYR A 153 8.08 1.36 -18.52
N ARG A 154 8.30 2.12 -17.44
CA ARG A 154 9.57 2.83 -17.24
C ARG A 154 10.74 1.87 -16.99
N GLN A 155 10.53 0.82 -16.20
CA GLN A 155 11.56 -0.20 -16.03
C GLN A 155 11.86 -0.90 -17.36
N VAL A 156 10.82 -1.12 -18.17
CA VAL A 156 10.92 -1.74 -19.51
C VAL A 156 11.82 -0.82 -20.33
N LEU A 157 11.46 0.47 -20.43
CA LEU A 157 12.26 1.51 -21.07
C LEU A 157 13.74 1.51 -20.63
N ASP A 158 14.01 1.45 -19.33
CA ASP A 158 15.38 1.46 -18.80
C ASP A 158 16.18 0.24 -19.25
N LEU A 159 15.55 -0.94 -19.32
CA LEU A 159 16.17 -2.14 -19.86
C LEU A 159 16.46 -1.99 -21.36
N TYR A 160 15.50 -1.52 -22.15
CA TYR A 160 15.69 -1.38 -23.60
C TYR A 160 16.68 -0.29 -23.98
N ALA A 161 16.85 0.71 -23.14
CA ALA A 161 17.90 1.70 -23.30
C ALA A 161 19.32 1.08 -23.23
N THR A 162 19.46 -0.17 -22.75
CA THR A 162 20.72 -0.93 -22.78
C THR A 162 20.98 -1.64 -24.11
N SER A 163 19.99 -1.73 -25.00
CA SER A 163 20.14 -2.35 -26.31
C SER A 163 21.05 -1.54 -27.22
N GLN A 164 21.83 -2.22 -28.06
CA GLN A 164 22.79 -1.54 -28.94
C GLN A 164 22.15 -0.67 -30.01
N ASP A 165 20.99 -1.09 -30.51
CA ASP A 165 20.20 -0.43 -31.55
C ASP A 165 19.14 0.52 -31.00
N TYR A 166 19.16 0.83 -29.71
CA TYR A 166 18.20 1.74 -29.11
C TYR A 166 18.40 3.19 -29.58
N ASP A 167 17.36 3.76 -30.19
CA ASP A 167 17.26 5.19 -30.46
C ASP A 167 15.93 5.72 -29.93
N PRO A 168 15.94 6.60 -28.89
CA PRO A 168 14.73 7.13 -28.26
C PRO A 168 13.85 7.95 -29.23
N LYS A 169 14.39 8.39 -30.37
CA LYS A 169 13.66 9.18 -31.39
C LYS A 169 13.16 8.33 -32.55
N SER A 170 13.50 7.04 -32.59
CA SER A 170 13.12 6.18 -33.72
C SER A 170 11.65 5.75 -33.62
N GLU A 171 11.00 5.65 -34.79
CA GLU A 171 9.66 5.07 -34.87
C GLU A 171 9.66 3.58 -34.46
N ALA A 172 10.76 2.87 -34.74
CA ALA A 172 10.97 1.48 -34.34
C ALA A 172 10.83 1.31 -32.82
N THR A 173 11.43 2.20 -32.03
CA THR A 173 11.34 2.20 -30.57
C THR A 173 9.89 2.45 -30.07
N LEU A 174 9.12 3.32 -30.72
CA LEU A 174 7.71 3.52 -30.36
C LEU A 174 6.83 2.30 -30.68
N VAL A 175 7.04 1.68 -31.84
CA VAL A 175 6.35 0.44 -32.23
C VAL A 175 6.70 -0.70 -31.29
N PHE A 176 7.97 -0.81 -30.94
CA PHE A 176 8.50 -1.76 -29.99
C PHE A 176 7.78 -1.69 -28.64
N PHE A 177 7.64 -0.50 -28.04
CA PHE A 177 6.96 -0.38 -26.74
C PHE A 177 5.49 -0.76 -26.78
N LYS A 178 4.78 -0.39 -27.86
CA LYS A 178 3.39 -0.82 -28.08
C LYS A 178 3.29 -2.33 -28.15
N MET A 179 4.25 -2.98 -28.83
CA MET A 179 4.32 -4.42 -28.95
C MET A 179 4.55 -5.11 -27.60
N VAL A 180 5.53 -4.65 -26.81
CA VAL A 180 5.82 -5.23 -25.48
C VAL A 180 4.63 -5.07 -24.54
N GLN A 181 3.98 -3.91 -24.50
CA GLN A 181 2.75 -3.69 -23.74
C GLN A 181 1.69 -4.74 -24.10
N ASN A 182 1.40 -4.89 -25.39
CA ASN A 182 0.39 -5.84 -25.84
C ASN A 182 0.76 -7.29 -25.54
N LYS A 183 2.04 -7.67 -25.68
CA LYS A 183 2.52 -9.01 -25.33
C LYS A 183 2.36 -9.31 -23.84
N LEU A 184 2.70 -8.37 -22.95
CA LEU A 184 2.54 -8.53 -21.49
C LEU A 184 1.07 -8.65 -21.07
N HIS A 185 0.19 -7.81 -21.62
CA HIS A 185 -1.25 -7.92 -21.36
C HIS A 185 -1.82 -9.24 -21.89
N TYR A 186 -1.37 -9.69 -23.06
CA TYR A 186 -1.81 -10.95 -23.65
C TYR A 186 -1.31 -12.16 -22.85
N ALA A 187 -0.05 -12.17 -22.43
CA ALA A 187 0.52 -13.20 -21.55
C ALA A 187 -0.24 -13.30 -20.21
N THR A 188 -0.93 -12.24 -19.81
CA THR A 188 -1.71 -12.19 -18.57
C THR A 188 -3.17 -12.61 -18.76
N SER A 189 -3.82 -12.10 -19.81
CA SER A 189 -5.28 -12.09 -19.96
C SER A 189 -5.78 -12.69 -21.28
N LEU A 190 -4.89 -13.12 -22.17
CA LEU A 190 -5.17 -13.49 -23.57
C LEU A 190 -5.81 -12.37 -24.40
N GLN A 191 -5.65 -11.13 -23.94
CA GLN A 191 -6.14 -9.92 -24.61
C GLN A 191 -5.02 -8.88 -24.63
N THR A 192 -4.87 -8.19 -25.74
CA THR A 192 -4.04 -6.98 -25.82
C THR A 192 -4.64 -5.86 -24.97
N ALA A 193 -3.86 -4.81 -24.67
CA ALA A 193 -4.36 -3.70 -23.86
C ALA A 193 -5.65 -3.05 -24.46
N PRO A 194 -5.73 -2.78 -25.78
CA PRO A 194 -6.95 -2.26 -26.39
C PRO A 194 -8.14 -3.24 -26.33
N GLU A 195 -7.92 -4.54 -26.57
CA GLU A 195 -8.96 -5.56 -26.50
C GLU A 195 -9.53 -5.67 -25.08
N LEU A 196 -8.67 -5.62 -24.07
CA LEU A 196 -9.08 -5.69 -22.67
C LEU A 196 -10.02 -4.51 -22.32
N VAL A 197 -9.63 -3.28 -22.65
CA VAL A 197 -10.47 -2.09 -22.43
C VAL A 197 -11.77 -2.20 -23.21
N PHE A 198 -11.70 -2.55 -24.50
CA PHE A 198 -12.87 -2.62 -25.36
C PHE A 198 -13.89 -3.67 -24.91
N ASN A 199 -13.41 -4.85 -24.49
CA ASN A 199 -14.25 -5.98 -24.11
C ASN A 199 -14.78 -5.85 -22.67
N ARG A 200 -14.09 -5.13 -21.77
CA ARG A 200 -14.44 -5.08 -20.34
C ARG A 200 -15.08 -3.78 -19.89
N ALA A 201 -14.87 -2.66 -20.59
CA ALA A 201 -15.55 -1.41 -20.29
C ALA A 201 -17.06 -1.54 -20.53
N ASP A 202 -17.83 -1.41 -19.46
CA ASP A 202 -19.28 -1.65 -19.48
C ASP A 202 -19.98 -0.81 -18.40
N SER A 203 -20.69 0.23 -18.82
CA SER A 203 -21.42 1.16 -17.95
C SER A 203 -22.53 0.52 -17.11
N SER A 204 -22.96 -0.70 -17.45
CA SER A 204 -23.97 -1.41 -16.70
C SER A 204 -23.42 -2.01 -15.39
N LYS A 205 -22.11 -2.27 -15.33
CA LYS A 205 -21.41 -2.84 -14.18
C LYS A 205 -21.03 -1.78 -13.15
N ASP A 206 -20.76 -2.24 -11.93
CA ASP A 206 -20.16 -1.41 -10.90
C ASP A 206 -18.81 -0.87 -11.38
N PHE A 207 -18.63 0.44 -11.18
CA PHE A 207 -17.43 1.18 -11.62
C PHE A 207 -17.03 0.90 -13.07
N MET A 208 -18.00 0.63 -13.95
CA MET A 208 -17.80 0.29 -15.35
C MET A 208 -17.00 -1.00 -15.63
N GLY A 209 -16.85 -1.87 -14.62
CA GLY A 209 -15.99 -3.04 -14.68
C GLY A 209 -14.53 -2.77 -14.34
N LEU A 210 -14.18 -1.56 -13.86
CA LEU A 210 -12.86 -1.31 -13.29
C LEU A 210 -12.72 -2.01 -11.94
N THR A 211 -11.59 -2.66 -11.73
CA THR A 211 -11.19 -3.34 -10.48
C THR A 211 -10.21 -2.52 -9.66
N THR A 212 -9.54 -1.54 -10.27
CA THR A 212 -8.56 -0.67 -9.61
C THR A 212 -8.68 0.77 -10.13
N PHE A 213 -8.86 1.73 -9.22
CA PHE A 213 -8.89 3.17 -9.51
C PHE A 213 -8.67 3.95 -8.22
N ALA A 214 -8.29 5.22 -8.34
CA ALA A 214 -8.09 6.12 -7.21
C ALA A 214 -9.40 6.81 -6.80
N GLY A 215 -9.60 6.97 -5.50
CA GLY A 215 -10.76 7.68 -4.96
C GLY A 215 -12.05 6.86 -4.97
N ALA A 216 -13.19 7.55 -4.80
CA ALA A 216 -14.49 6.89 -4.63
C ALA A 216 -15.16 6.49 -5.95
N LEU A 217 -14.82 7.15 -7.06
CA LEU A 217 -15.39 6.89 -8.39
C LEU A 217 -14.29 6.96 -9.45
N PRO A 218 -14.35 6.12 -10.50
CA PRO A 218 -13.36 6.12 -11.55
C PRO A 218 -13.43 7.39 -12.41
N THR A 219 -12.28 7.80 -12.92
CA THR A 219 -12.14 8.91 -13.87
C THR A 219 -12.13 8.40 -15.32
N LEU A 220 -12.40 9.30 -16.28
CA LEU A 220 -12.30 8.97 -17.71
C LEU A 220 -10.88 8.54 -18.11
N GLN A 221 -9.85 9.08 -17.46
CA GLN A 221 -8.46 8.69 -17.73
C GLN A 221 -8.22 7.25 -17.28
N GLU A 222 -8.70 6.88 -16.09
CA GLU A 222 -8.62 5.52 -15.58
C GLU A 222 -9.42 4.52 -16.40
N ALA A 223 -10.56 4.93 -16.96
CA ALA A 223 -11.36 4.08 -17.84
C ALA A 223 -10.63 3.71 -19.16
N LYS A 224 -9.54 4.40 -19.50
CA LYS A 224 -8.71 4.12 -20.69
C LYS A 224 -7.44 3.30 -20.38
N ILE A 225 -7.22 2.97 -19.11
CA ILE A 225 -6.04 2.23 -18.64
C ILE A 225 -6.41 0.75 -18.59
N ALA A 226 -5.73 -0.08 -19.38
CA ALA A 226 -6.04 -1.50 -19.49
C ALA A 226 -5.85 -2.23 -18.15
N LYS A 227 -4.78 -1.92 -17.41
CA LYS A 227 -4.51 -2.52 -16.10
C LYS A 227 -5.73 -2.49 -15.16
N ASN A 228 -6.49 -1.41 -15.19
CA ASN A 228 -7.62 -1.18 -14.29
C ASN A 228 -8.81 -2.11 -14.54
N TYR A 229 -8.80 -2.91 -15.62
CA TYR A 229 -9.83 -3.91 -15.91
C TYR A 229 -9.34 -5.35 -15.66
N LEU A 230 -8.11 -5.55 -15.18
CA LEU A 230 -7.57 -6.88 -14.85
C LEU A 230 -8.20 -7.38 -13.55
N THR A 231 -8.50 -8.68 -13.48
CA THR A 231 -8.89 -9.29 -12.20
C THR A 231 -7.72 -9.28 -11.22
N GLU A 232 -7.97 -9.53 -9.94
CA GLU A 232 -6.90 -9.63 -8.93
C GLU A 232 -5.84 -10.69 -9.31
N GLU A 233 -6.29 -11.86 -9.80
CA GLU A 233 -5.39 -12.92 -10.27
C GLU A 233 -4.56 -12.50 -11.50
N GLU A 234 -5.19 -11.80 -12.44
CA GLU A 234 -4.51 -11.30 -13.63
C GLU A 234 -3.52 -10.18 -13.27
N LEU A 235 -3.89 -9.25 -12.41
CA LEU A 235 -3.00 -8.19 -11.95
C LEU A 235 -1.80 -8.78 -11.20
N PHE A 236 -2.04 -9.75 -10.31
CA PHE A 236 -0.98 -10.51 -9.64
C PHE A 236 -0.05 -11.16 -10.66
N ARG A 237 -0.60 -11.86 -11.66
CA ARG A 237 0.19 -12.53 -12.71
C ARG A 237 1.00 -11.55 -13.54
N LEU A 238 0.41 -10.43 -13.98
CA LEU A 238 1.12 -9.38 -14.72
C LEU A 238 2.33 -8.88 -13.93
N ASN A 239 2.13 -8.56 -12.65
CA ASN A 239 3.19 -8.08 -11.76
C ASN A 239 4.32 -9.09 -11.61
N ARG A 240 3.99 -10.40 -11.54
CA ARG A 240 4.98 -11.48 -11.46
C ARG A 240 5.75 -11.67 -12.75
N LEU A 241 5.05 -11.72 -13.89
CA LEU A 241 5.68 -11.87 -15.20
C LEU A 241 6.67 -10.74 -15.46
N VAL A 242 6.27 -9.51 -15.18
CA VAL A 242 7.12 -8.34 -15.41
C VAL A 242 8.34 -8.37 -14.50
N SER A 243 8.15 -8.64 -13.20
CA SER A 243 9.27 -8.70 -12.24
C SER A 243 10.29 -9.78 -12.65
N ALA A 244 9.82 -10.99 -12.97
CA ALA A 244 10.69 -12.08 -13.39
C ALA A 244 11.39 -11.81 -14.73
N PHE A 245 10.72 -11.13 -15.67
CA PHE A 245 11.35 -10.71 -16.91
C PHE A 245 12.46 -9.68 -16.67
N PHE A 246 12.29 -8.74 -15.73
CA PHE A 246 13.36 -7.83 -15.34
C PHE A 246 14.56 -8.53 -14.71
N ASP A 247 14.30 -9.43 -13.76
CA ASP A 247 15.39 -10.17 -13.10
C ASP A 247 16.21 -10.96 -14.13
N LEU A 248 15.53 -11.60 -15.10
CA LEU A 248 16.18 -12.29 -16.22
C LEU A 248 17.02 -11.34 -17.08
N ALA A 249 16.47 -10.15 -17.34
CA ALA A 249 17.12 -9.17 -18.18
C ALA A 249 18.35 -8.55 -17.51
N GLU A 250 18.28 -8.31 -16.20
CA GLU A 250 19.41 -7.85 -15.39
C GLU A 250 20.54 -8.89 -15.37
N LEU A 251 20.21 -10.18 -15.23
CA LEU A 251 21.20 -11.27 -15.33
C LEU A 251 21.92 -11.26 -16.69
N ARG A 252 21.18 -11.10 -17.79
CA ARG A 252 21.77 -11.02 -19.14
C ARG A 252 22.66 -9.79 -19.32
N ALA A 253 22.27 -8.65 -18.76
CA ALA A 253 23.08 -7.44 -18.76
C ALA A 253 24.39 -7.63 -17.95
N GLN A 254 24.32 -8.29 -16.78
CA GLN A 254 25.50 -8.64 -15.98
C GLN A 254 26.46 -9.58 -16.71
N GLU A 255 25.94 -10.54 -17.48
CA GLU A 255 26.72 -11.43 -18.35
C GLU A 255 27.40 -10.70 -19.53
N ARG A 256 27.19 -9.39 -19.69
CA ARG A 256 27.74 -8.55 -20.78
C ARG A 256 27.41 -9.08 -22.17
N ARG A 257 26.28 -9.77 -22.31
CA ARG A 257 25.81 -10.22 -23.62
C ARG A 257 25.21 -9.02 -24.35
N PRO A 258 25.71 -8.67 -25.54
CA PRO A 258 25.10 -7.62 -26.33
C PRO A 258 23.70 -8.07 -26.77
N MET A 259 22.70 -7.21 -26.55
CA MET A 259 21.31 -7.46 -26.90
C MET A 259 20.81 -6.35 -27.82
N PHE A 260 20.04 -6.72 -28.83
CA PHE A 260 19.27 -5.81 -29.68
C PHE A 260 17.81 -5.77 -29.21
N MET A 261 17.04 -4.77 -29.66
CA MET A 261 15.62 -4.67 -29.28
C MET A 261 14.84 -5.94 -29.66
N GLN A 262 15.12 -6.54 -30.82
CA GLN A 262 14.45 -7.77 -31.27
C GLN A 262 14.77 -8.98 -30.36
N ASP A 263 16.00 -9.12 -29.88
CA ASP A 263 16.39 -10.24 -29.00
C ASP A 263 15.53 -10.29 -27.74
N TRP A 264 15.18 -9.11 -27.22
CA TRP A 264 14.31 -9.00 -26.07
C TRP A 264 12.84 -9.30 -26.38
N VAL A 265 12.35 -9.04 -27.60
CA VAL A 265 11.02 -9.50 -28.02
C VAL A 265 10.97 -11.02 -28.02
N ASP A 266 11.99 -11.63 -28.61
CA ASP A 266 12.07 -13.09 -28.72
C ASP A 266 12.19 -13.74 -27.34
N GLU A 267 12.94 -13.12 -26.43
CA GLU A 267 13.03 -13.55 -25.04
C GLU A 267 11.69 -13.40 -24.31
N LEU A 268 10.98 -12.28 -24.53
CA LEU A 268 9.65 -12.06 -23.96
C LEU A 268 8.64 -13.09 -24.48
N ASP A 269 8.72 -13.47 -25.75
CA ASP A 269 7.84 -14.49 -26.34
C ASP A 269 8.11 -15.88 -25.78
N LYS A 270 9.38 -16.26 -25.62
CA LYS A 270 9.75 -17.52 -24.94
C LYS A 270 9.28 -17.54 -23.50
N PHE A 271 9.50 -16.45 -22.78
CA PHE A 271 9.08 -16.28 -21.40
C PHE A 271 7.56 -16.35 -21.26
N SER A 272 6.82 -15.62 -22.12
CA SER A 272 5.36 -15.60 -22.13
C SER A 272 4.76 -16.95 -22.53
N GLY A 273 5.40 -17.71 -23.41
CA GLY A 273 4.99 -19.07 -23.76
C GLY A 273 5.20 -20.08 -22.64
N SER A 274 6.24 -19.88 -21.83
CA SER A 274 6.60 -20.83 -20.76
C SER A 274 5.86 -20.55 -19.44
N TYR A 275 5.65 -19.27 -19.11
CA TYR A 275 5.12 -18.83 -17.81
C TYR A 275 3.84 -17.99 -17.92
N GLY A 276 3.52 -17.46 -19.10
CA GLY A 276 2.29 -16.72 -19.37
C GLY A 276 1.13 -17.64 -19.78
N LYS A 277 -0.04 -17.05 -20.04
CA LYS A 277 -1.20 -17.75 -20.62
C LYS A 277 -1.02 -18.08 -22.09
N GLY A 278 -0.13 -17.39 -22.81
CA GLY A 278 0.11 -17.60 -24.22
C GLY A 278 0.97 -16.50 -24.86
N ILE A 279 1.26 -16.67 -26.14
CA ILE A 279 2.07 -15.76 -26.96
C ILE A 279 1.15 -15.00 -27.91
N LEU A 280 1.28 -13.67 -27.96
CA LEU A 280 0.54 -12.84 -28.90
C LEU A 280 1.09 -13.05 -30.32
N GLN A 281 0.23 -13.50 -31.23
CA GLN A 281 0.51 -13.60 -32.65
C GLN A 281 -0.08 -12.37 -33.37
N GLY A 282 0.77 -11.61 -34.07
CA GLY A 282 0.36 -10.37 -34.74
C GLY A 282 0.11 -9.20 -33.77
N SER A 283 -0.81 -8.31 -34.13
CA SER A 283 -1.05 -7.04 -33.42
C SER A 283 -2.34 -6.98 -32.58
N GLY A 284 -3.11 -8.06 -32.52
CA GLY A 284 -4.46 -8.08 -31.94
C GLY A 284 -5.53 -7.59 -32.91
N SER A 285 -6.79 -7.63 -32.47
CA SER A 285 -7.98 -7.35 -33.29
C SER A 285 -8.58 -5.96 -33.10
N ILE A 286 -8.23 -5.27 -32.01
CA ILE A 286 -8.80 -3.95 -31.65
C ILE A 286 -7.71 -2.88 -31.62
N SER A 287 -7.98 -1.74 -32.24
CA SER A 287 -7.10 -0.55 -32.21
C SER A 287 -7.27 0.25 -30.92
N ARG A 288 -6.26 1.05 -30.57
CA ARG A 288 -6.30 1.90 -29.38
C ARG A 288 -7.36 3.00 -29.50
N GLU A 289 -7.61 3.48 -30.72
CA GLU A 289 -8.66 4.45 -31.04
C GLU A 289 -10.05 3.87 -30.77
N GLN A 290 -10.31 2.63 -31.21
CA GLN A 290 -11.56 1.92 -30.94
C GLN A 290 -11.77 1.69 -29.44
N ALA A 291 -10.74 1.23 -28.73
CA ALA A 291 -10.80 1.02 -27.29
C ALA A 291 -11.08 2.33 -26.53
N ASN A 292 -10.40 3.42 -26.89
CA ASN A 292 -10.61 4.73 -26.27
C ASN A 292 -12.00 5.31 -26.54
N ALA A 293 -12.53 5.11 -27.76
CA ALA A 293 -13.87 5.53 -28.13
C ALA A 293 -14.92 4.77 -27.29
N LYS A 294 -14.78 3.44 -27.20
CA LYS A 294 -15.63 2.58 -26.37
C LYS A 294 -15.59 2.99 -24.89
N ALA A 295 -14.41 3.13 -24.30
CA ALA A 295 -14.25 3.56 -22.91
C ALA A 295 -14.91 4.93 -22.65
N THR A 296 -14.76 5.88 -23.58
CA THR A 296 -15.36 7.21 -23.44
C THR A 296 -16.88 7.16 -23.52
N GLN A 297 -17.43 6.34 -24.41
CA GLN A 297 -18.87 6.13 -24.53
C GLN A 297 -19.46 5.52 -23.27
N GLU A 298 -18.87 4.42 -22.78
CA GLU A 298 -19.31 3.76 -21.55
C GLU A 298 -19.16 4.69 -20.33
N TYR A 299 -18.09 5.49 -20.28
CA TYR A 299 -17.90 6.44 -19.18
C TYR A 299 -19.01 7.47 -19.08
N ARG A 300 -19.43 8.02 -20.22
CA ARG A 300 -20.55 8.96 -20.27
C ARG A 300 -21.87 8.31 -19.85
N ALA A 301 -22.12 7.08 -20.30
CA ALA A 301 -23.30 6.31 -19.90
C ALA A 301 -23.30 6.01 -18.38
N TYR A 302 -22.14 5.67 -17.82
CA TYR A 302 -21.97 5.41 -16.39
C TYR A 302 -22.17 6.67 -15.54
N GLN A 303 -21.60 7.82 -15.96
CA GLN A 303 -21.82 9.10 -15.29
C GLN A 303 -23.28 9.52 -15.30
N ALA A 304 -23.99 9.30 -16.41
CA ALA A 304 -25.43 9.61 -16.48
C ALA A 304 -26.27 8.75 -15.52
N ARG A 305 -25.81 7.54 -15.17
CA ARG A 305 -26.48 6.64 -14.21
C ARG A 305 -26.05 6.88 -12.76
N THR A 306 -24.80 7.28 -12.55
CA THR A 306 -24.16 7.36 -11.25
C THR A 306 -24.07 8.81 -10.79
N LEU A 307 -25.02 9.22 -9.94
CA LEU A 307 -24.98 10.51 -9.27
C LEU A 307 -23.68 10.64 -8.47
N SER A 308 -22.93 11.71 -8.69
CA SER A 308 -21.72 12.01 -7.93
C SER A 308 -22.03 12.18 -6.43
N PRO A 309 -21.05 12.04 -5.53
CA PRO A 309 -21.26 12.28 -4.09
C PRO A 309 -21.83 13.68 -3.79
N VAL A 310 -21.46 14.67 -4.61
CA VAL A 310 -21.98 16.05 -4.52
C VAL A 310 -23.45 16.11 -4.94
N GLU A 311 -23.82 15.46 -6.04
CA GLU A 311 -25.22 15.39 -6.49
C GLU A 311 -26.09 14.55 -5.55
N GLN A 312 -25.54 13.48 -4.96
CA GLN A 312 -26.21 12.72 -3.90
C GLN A 312 -26.42 13.57 -2.65
N ALA A 313 -25.41 14.34 -2.22
CA ALA A 313 -25.53 15.26 -1.09
C ALA A 313 -26.54 16.39 -1.37
N TYR A 314 -26.56 16.91 -2.60
CA TYR A 314 -27.53 17.92 -3.06
C TYR A 314 -28.96 17.37 -3.14
N LEU A 315 -29.15 16.16 -3.67
CA LEU A 315 -30.48 15.51 -3.69
C LEU A 315 -30.95 15.17 -2.28
N LYS A 316 -30.03 14.81 -1.37
CA LYS A 316 -30.35 14.58 0.03
C LYS A 316 -30.79 15.89 0.71
N SER A 317 -30.09 17.00 0.46
CA SER A 317 -30.51 18.30 1.01
C SER A 317 -31.85 18.79 0.43
N ILE A 318 -32.14 18.54 -0.85
CA ILE A 318 -33.47 18.81 -1.43
C ILE A 318 -34.55 17.98 -0.75
N LYS A 319 -34.35 16.66 -0.57
CA LYS A 319 -35.33 15.80 0.09
C LYS A 319 -35.55 16.17 1.56
N ASP A 320 -34.50 16.61 2.24
CA ASP A 320 -34.59 17.08 3.63
C ASP A 320 -35.36 18.41 3.72
N LEU A 321 -35.17 19.32 2.75
CA LEU A 321 -35.94 20.56 2.61
C LEU A 321 -37.42 20.30 2.28
N GLU A 322 -37.73 19.35 1.40
CA GLU A 322 -39.10 18.96 1.07
C GLU A 322 -39.83 18.37 2.30
N LYS A 323 -39.14 17.54 3.09
CA LYS A 323 -39.67 17.02 4.35
C LYS A 323 -39.93 18.10 5.40
N LEU A 324 -39.09 19.13 5.45
CA LEU A 324 -39.27 20.28 6.33
C LEU A 324 -40.44 21.17 5.88
N ALA A 325 -40.61 21.37 4.57
CA ALA A 325 -41.72 22.12 4.00
C ALA A 325 -43.08 21.43 4.24
N CYS A 326 -43.16 20.10 4.11
CA CYS A 326 -44.38 19.36 4.45
C CYS A 326 -44.73 19.42 5.94
N LYS A 327 -43.74 19.54 6.84
CA LYS A 327 -43.99 19.70 8.29
C LYS A 327 -44.44 21.11 8.71
N GLN A 328 -44.32 22.11 7.84
CA GLN A 328 -44.79 23.48 8.12
C GLN A 328 -46.22 23.73 7.61
N ILE A 329 -46.84 22.75 6.96
CA ILE A 329 -48.20 22.84 6.38
C ILE A 329 -49.22 22.04 7.22
N GLU A 330 -48.79 21.32 8.27
CA GLU A 330 -49.66 20.72 9.31
C GLU A 330 -49.80 21.63 10.53
#